data_AF-A0A2Z7CIC7-F1
#
_entry.id   AF-A0A2Z7CIC7-F1
#
_cell.length_a   1.000
_cell.length_b   1.000
_cell.length_c   1.000
_cell.angle_alpha   90.00
_cell.angle_beta   90.00
_cell.angle_gamma   90.00
#
_symmetry.space_group_name_H-M   'P 1'
#
loop_
_entity.id
_entity.type
_entity.pdbx_description
1 polymer ?
#
loop_
_entity_poly.entity_id
_entity_poly.type
_entity_poly.pdbx_seq_one_letter_code
_entity_poly.pdbx_strand_id
1 'polypeptide(L)' 'MEPVDAGNYEQLSHCFASMEKWDGVGESWVQMRSLGLKKAPGWSSIEMQGTITPCFHHHSSHPQYDNLISLLGKLTIDIT' A
#
# COMPACT_ATOMS: atom_id res chain seq x y z
N MET A 1 21.81 -1.23 -14.59
CA MET A 1 21.11 -0.04 -14.05
C MET A 1 19.84 -0.54 -13.42
N GLU A 2 19.69 -0.37 -12.10
CA GLU A 2 18.39 -0.61 -11.48
C GLU A 2 17.38 0.38 -12.07
N PRO A 3 16.16 -0.07 -12.43
CA PRO A 3 15.16 0.82 -12.97
C PRO A 3 14.80 1.89 -11.94
N VAL A 4 14.47 3.09 -12.42
CA VAL A 4 13.90 4.15 -11.59
C VAL A 4 12.56 3.65 -11.07
N ASP A 5 12.53 3.21 -9.80
CA ASP A 5 11.36 2.61 -9.15
C ASP A 5 10.80 3.52 -8.06
N ALA A 6 9.48 3.48 -7.87
CA ALA A 6 8.79 4.26 -6.84
C ALA A 6 9.28 3.90 -5.42
N GLY A 7 9.65 2.65 -5.18
CA GLY A 7 10.16 2.16 -3.90
C GLY A 7 11.43 2.86 -3.44
N ASN A 8 12.31 3.25 -4.37
CA ASN A 8 13.54 3.99 -4.03
C ASN A 8 13.23 5.38 -3.46
N TYR A 9 12.25 6.09 -4.04
CA TYR A 9 11.81 7.40 -3.54
C TYR A 9 11.06 7.28 -2.22
N GLU A 10 10.27 6.22 -2.04
CA GLU A 10 9.62 5.92 -0.76
C GLU A 10 10.66 5.69 0.35
N GLN A 11 11.68 4.86 0.10
CA GLN A 11 12.74 4.60 1.06
C GLN A 11 13.55 5.87 1.38
N LEU A 12 13.88 6.67 0.36
CA LEU A 12 14.56 7.95 0.55
C LEU A 12 13.72 8.91 1.42
N SER A 13 12.41 8.99 1.17
CA SER A 13 11.50 9.80 1.97
C SER A 13 11.45 9.33 3.44
N HIS A 14 11.47 8.02 3.69
CA HIS A 14 11.54 7.47 5.04
C HIS A 14 12.87 7.81 5.74
N CYS A 15 14.00 7.74 5.03
CA CYS A 15 15.29 8.16 5.58
C CYS A 15 15.28 9.63 5.98
N PHE A 16 14.75 10.52 5.13
CA PHE A 16 14.60 11.94 5.47
C PHE A 16 13.69 12.16 6.68
N ALA A 17 12.56 11.46 6.75
CA ALA A 17 11.66 11.54 7.90
C ALA A 17 12.33 11.07 9.21
N SER A 18 13.11 9.98 9.18
CA SER A 18 13.86 9.51 10.36
C SER A 18 14.94 10.48 10.85
N MET A 19 15.38 11.40 9.97
CA MET A 19 16.30 12.48 10.28
C MET A 19 15.58 13.81 10.56
N GLU A 20 14.25 13.81 10.65
CA GLU A 20 13.40 15.01 10.81
C GLU A 20 13.57 16.06 9.70
N LYS A 21 14.05 15.64 8.51
CA LYS A 21 14.30 16.51 7.34
C LYS A 21 13.08 16.55 6.42
N TRP A 22 12.05 17.31 6.80
CA TRP A 22 10.79 17.39 6.06
C TRP A 22 10.92 17.93 4.64
N ASP A 23 11.88 18.83 4.38
CA ASP A 23 12.15 19.33 3.03
C ASP A 23 12.57 18.19 2.08
N GLY A 24 13.46 17.30 2.54
CA GLY A 24 13.90 16.13 1.77
C GLY A 24 12.78 15.10 1.54
N VAL A 25 11.84 14.99 2.48
CA VAL A 25 10.61 14.20 2.28
C VAL A 25 9.82 14.79 1.11
N GLY A 26 9.56 16.10 1.15
CA GLY A 26 8.82 16.81 0.10
C GLY A 26 9.48 16.70 -1.28
N GLU A 27 10.79 16.89 -1.35
CA GLU A 27 11.57 16.75 -2.59
C GLU A 27 11.48 15.34 -3.18
N SER A 28 11.59 14.30 -2.35
CA SER A 28 11.45 12.91 -2.80
C SER A 28 10.09 12.66 -3.44
N TRP A 29 9.01 13.19 -2.86
CA TRP A 29 7.65 13.10 -3.43
C TRP A 29 7.46 13.92 -4.71
N VAL A 30 8.12 15.08 -4.82
CA VAL A 30 8.09 15.89 -6.04
C VAL A 30 8.81 15.18 -7.18
N GLN A 31 10.00 14.64 -6.93
CA GLN A 31 10.76 13.89 -7.93
C GLN A 31 10.04 12.62 -8.37
N MET A 32 9.46 11.86 -7.44
CA MET A 32 8.67 10.67 -7.77
C MET A 32 7.51 11.04 -8.72
N ARG A 33 6.79 12.13 -8.42
CA ARG A 33 5.68 12.60 -9.26
C ARG A 33 6.12 13.15 -10.62
N SER A 34 7.25 13.87 -10.69
CA SER A 34 7.75 14.41 -11.97
C SER A 34 8.17 13.30 -12.94
N LEU A 35 8.55 12.14 -12.41
CA LEU A 35 8.86 10.94 -13.18
C LEU A 35 7.62 10.09 -13.52
N GLY A 36 6.42 10.52 -13.11
CA GLY A 36 5.17 9.78 -13.33
C GLY A 36 5.02 8.53 -12.45
N LEU A 37 5.91 8.34 -11.46
CA LEU A 37 5.89 7.20 -10.57
C LEU A 37 4.80 7.37 -9.51
N LYS A 38 4.17 6.26 -9.15
CA LYS A 38 3.13 6.21 -8.13
C LYS A 38 3.46 5.11 -7.14
N LYS A 39 3.13 5.37 -5.88
CA LYS A 39 3.15 4.35 -4.84
C LYS A 39 2.34 3.13 -5.29
N ALA A 40 2.94 1.96 -5.24
CA ALA A 40 2.22 0.72 -5.47
C ALA A 40 1.12 0.57 -4.41
N PRO A 41 -0.08 0.08 -4.77
CA PRO A 41 -1.08 -0.23 -3.77
C PRO A 41 -0.50 -1.26 -2.80
N GLY A 42 -0.74 -1.06 -1.51
CA GLY A 42 -0.47 -2.11 -0.54
C GLY A 42 -1.25 -3.36 -0.93
N TRP A 43 -0.67 -4.54 -0.79
CA TRP A 43 -1.38 -5.78 -1.09
C TRP A 43 -0.99 -6.87 -0.09
N SER A 44 -1.87 -7.83 0.07
CA SER A 44 -1.65 -9.09 0.77
C SER A 44 -2.21 -10.23 -0.09
N SER A 45 -2.03 -11.47 0.33
CA SER A 45 -2.67 -12.60 -0.32
C SER A 45 -3.17 -13.60 0.70
N ILE A 46 -4.25 -14.29 0.34
CA ILE A 46 -4.76 -15.43 1.09
C ILE A 46 -4.67 -16.69 0.22
N GLU A 47 -4.20 -17.80 0.80
CA GLU A 47 -4.19 -19.10 0.14
C GLU A 47 -5.33 -19.96 0.69
N MET A 48 -6.19 -20.46 -0.20
CA MET A 48 -7.27 -21.37 0.17
C MET A 48 -7.32 -22.53 -0.83
N GLN A 49 -7.17 -23.75 -0.32
CA GLN A 49 -7.21 -24.98 -1.14
C GLN A 49 -6.20 -24.95 -2.31
N GLY A 50 -5.00 -24.41 -2.08
CA GLY A 50 -3.95 -24.26 -3.10
C GLY A 50 -4.16 -23.12 -4.10
N THR A 51 -5.21 -22.31 -3.91
CA THR A 51 -5.45 -21.11 -4.73
C THR A 51 -5.00 -19.86 -3.98
N ILE A 52 -4.10 -19.08 -4.57
CA ILE A 52 -3.62 -17.80 -4.03
C ILE A 52 -4.48 -16.66 -4.60
N THR A 53 -5.16 -15.93 -3.72
CA THR A 53 -5.95 -14.76 -4.08
C THR A 53 -5.28 -13.49 -3.55
N PRO A 54 -4.84 -12.57 -4.42
CA PRO A 54 -4.29 -11.29 -4.00
C PRO A 54 -5.40 -10.32 -3.56
N CYS A 55 -5.15 -9.62 -2.47
CA CYS A 55 -6.00 -8.61 -1.86
C CYS A 55 -5.27 -7.26 -1.94
N PHE A 56 -5.76 -6.35 -2.78
CA PHE A 56 -5.17 -5.02 -2.92
C PHE A 56 -5.88 -4.01 -2.02
N HIS A 57 -5.11 -3.17 -1.33
CA HIS A 57 -5.60 -2.04 -0.55
C HIS A 57 -6.40 -1.11 -1.48
N HIS A 58 -7.64 -0.79 -1.09
CA HIS A 58 -8.60 0.02 -1.86
C HIS A 58 -9.30 -0.68 -3.05
N HIS A 59 -9.16 -1.99 -3.22
CA HIS A 59 -9.80 -2.71 -4.32
C HIS A 59 -10.99 -3.56 -3.83
N SER A 60 -12.18 -3.30 -4.38
CA SER A 60 -13.41 -4.08 -4.17
C SER A 60 -13.62 -5.19 -5.21
N SER A 61 -12.57 -5.51 -5.99
CA SER A 61 -12.67 -6.41 -7.15
C SER A 61 -12.97 -7.87 -6.81
N HIS A 62 -12.89 -8.26 -5.53
CA HIS A 62 -13.23 -9.61 -5.12
C HIS A 62 -14.76 -9.79 -5.14
N PRO A 63 -15.32 -10.83 -5.78
CA PRO A 63 -16.78 -11.03 -5.84
C PRO A 63 -17.46 -11.13 -4.47
N GLN A 64 -16.69 -11.44 -3.43
CA GLN A 64 -17.16 -11.54 -2.04
C GLN A 64 -16.69 -10.37 -1.16
N TYR A 65 -16.15 -9.30 -1.74
CA TYR A 65 -15.63 -8.15 -0.99
C TYR A 65 -16.66 -7.61 0.00
N ASP A 66 -17.91 -7.42 -0.42
CA ASP A 66 -18.98 -6.92 0.45
C ASP A 66 -19.29 -7.87 1.62
N ASN A 67 -19.25 -9.18 1.38
CA ASN A 67 -19.45 -10.18 2.44
C ASN A 67 -18.31 -10.16 3.46
N LEU A 68 -17.07 -10.01 2.98
CA LEU A 68 -15.89 -9.94 3.83
C LEU A 68 -15.89 -8.66 4.69
N ILE A 69 -16.21 -7.51 4.10
CA ILE A 69 -16.34 -6.24 4.85
C ILE A 69 -17.48 -6.31 5.87
N SER A 70 -18.62 -6.90 5.50
CA SER A 70 -19.75 -7.10 6.43
C SER A 70 -19.38 -8.00 7.62
N LEU A 71 -18.66 -9.10 7.39
CA LEU A 71 -18.19 -10.00 8.44
C LEU A 71 -17.18 -9.31 9.37
N LEU A 72 -16.21 -8.59 8.80
CA LEU A 72 -15.25 -7.81 9.57
C LEU A 72 -15.95 -6.75 10.44
N GLY A 73 -16.98 -6.09 9.92
CA GLY A 73 -17.79 -5.14 10.69
C GLY A 73 -18.47 -5.79 11.89
N LYS A 74 -19.10 -6.96 11.71
CA LYS A 74 -19.73 -7.72 12.80
C LYS A 74 -18.73 -8.16 13.87
N LEU A 75 -17.60 -8.73 13.45
CA LEU A 75 -16.53 -9.15 14.36
C LEU A 75 -15.97 -7.97 15.16
N THR A 76 -15.87 -6.79 14.55
CA THR A 76 -15.36 -5.59 15.26
C THR A 76 -16.36 -5.09 16.31
N ILE A 77 -17.66 -5.24 16.06
CA ILE A 77 -18.72 -4.89 17.00
C ILE A 77 -18.74 -5.86 18.19
N ASP A 78 -18.50 -7.16 17.97
CA ASP A 78 -18.50 -8.17 19.04
C ASP A 78 -17.27 -8.11 19.97
N ILE A 79 -16.23 -7.34 19.61
CA ILE A 79 -15.01 -7.14 20.43
C ILE A 79 -15.10 -5.84 21.26
N THR A 80 -16.18 -5.07 21.14
CA THR A 80 -16.45 -3.83 21.91
C THR A 80 -17.58 -4.04 22.90
#